data_AF-A0A811U3D7-F1
#
_entry.id   AF-A0A811U3D7-F1
#
_cell.length_a   1.000
_cell.length_b   1.000
_cell.length_c   1.000
_cell.angle_alpha   90.00
_cell.angle_beta   90.00
_cell.angle_gamma   90.00
#
_symmetry.space_group_name_H-M   'P 1'
#
loop_
_entity.id
_entity.type
_entity.pdbx_description
1 polymer ?
#
loop_
_entity_poly.entity_id
_entity_poly.type
_entity_poly.pdbx_seq_one_letter_code
_entity_poly.pdbx_strand_id
1 'polypeptide(L)'
;MSKRSFNKDMLDDRNGSTDFADSVLSVNTLQQFAVTKKRCLSFHGEKITNVVEGTTSHIGLEEEAVETQSLWKRFYKLECELNAALRNIVVPNNITHVYNPLEYASNLHCAYLRKFLNGPKSVVFVGMNPGPNGMGQTGVPFGNITTVRNEMALSGSVQQPVSVHEKRPVFGLECTVEEPSGARLWSLFKKLAGGSLSIFAEKCFVHNFCPLICYDKAGRNITPNELKVR
;
A
#
# COMPACT_ATOMS: atom_id res chain seq x y z
N MET A 1 -73.11 16.72 17.05
CA MET A 1 -72.35 17.14 18.26
C MET A 1 -70.90 16.79 17.99
N SER A 2 -69.85 17.61 18.15
CA SER A 2 -69.63 18.95 18.66
C SER A 2 -68.32 19.44 18.02
N LYS A 3 -68.20 20.75 17.80
CA LYS A 3 -67.00 21.47 17.35
C LYS A 3 -65.94 21.49 18.47
N ARG A 4 -64.64 21.54 18.14
CA ARG A 4 -63.76 22.69 18.48
C ARG A 4 -62.31 22.50 17.99
N SER A 5 -61.88 23.52 17.27
CA SER A 5 -60.53 23.96 16.94
C SER A 5 -59.70 24.31 18.19
N PHE A 6 -58.36 24.32 18.08
CA PHE A 6 -57.50 25.51 18.26
C PHE A 6 -56.00 25.18 18.05
N ASN A 7 -55.35 26.03 17.25
CA ASN A 7 -53.90 26.14 17.05
C ASN A 7 -53.28 27.06 18.13
N LYS A 8 -52.02 26.81 18.55
CA LYS A 8 -50.96 27.84 18.69
C LYS A 8 -49.58 27.28 19.07
N ASP A 9 -48.63 27.50 18.15
CA ASP A 9 -47.22 27.95 18.25
C ASP A 9 -46.33 27.73 19.50
N MET A 10 -45.08 27.37 19.18
CA MET A 10 -43.77 27.95 19.58
C MET A 10 -42.85 27.25 20.61
N LEU A 11 -41.60 27.07 20.14
CA LEU A 11 -40.27 26.98 20.81
C LEU A 11 -39.84 25.62 21.41
N ASP A 12 -38.89 24.92 20.78
CA ASP A 12 -37.41 24.90 21.01
C ASP A 12 -37.07 23.54 21.67
N ASP A 13 -35.99 22.79 21.45
CA ASP A 13 -34.73 23.01 20.74
C ASP A 13 -33.99 21.65 20.65
N ARG A 14 -33.15 21.49 19.61
CA ARG A 14 -31.89 20.68 19.55
C ARG A 14 -31.84 19.14 19.43
N ASN A 15 -31.18 18.78 18.32
CA ASN A 15 -30.10 17.79 18.10
C ASN A 15 -30.46 16.29 18.05
N GLY A 16 -30.08 15.51 17.04
CA GLY A 16 -29.29 15.77 15.85
C GLY A 16 -29.21 14.47 15.03
N SER A 17 -29.67 14.53 13.79
CA SER A 17 -29.54 13.47 12.79
C SER A 17 -28.51 13.92 11.76
N THR A 18 -27.35 13.28 11.72
CA THR A 18 -26.38 13.46 10.62
C THR A 18 -26.37 12.20 9.78
N ASP A 19 -27.12 12.27 8.69
CA ASP A 19 -27.00 11.40 7.51
C ASP A 19 -25.59 11.55 6.91
N PHE A 20 -24.86 10.45 6.79
CA PHE A 20 -23.67 10.35 5.95
C PHE A 20 -24.11 10.10 4.50
N ALA A 21 -24.44 11.18 3.78
CA ALA A 21 -24.66 11.14 2.34
C ALA A 21 -23.39 11.54 1.58
N ASP A 22 -22.92 10.62 0.73
CA ASP A 22 -22.12 10.79 -0.48
C ASP A 22 -21.28 12.08 -0.63
N SER A 23 -20.05 12.07 -0.13
CA SER A 23 -19.04 13.04 -0.56
C SER A 23 -18.36 12.54 -1.85
N VAL A 24 -19.00 12.76 -3.00
CA VAL A 24 -18.33 12.64 -4.30
C VAL A 24 -17.26 13.73 -4.37
N LEU A 25 -15.99 13.33 -4.30
CA LEU A 25 -14.86 14.26 -4.49
C LEU A 25 -14.92 14.81 -5.92
N SER A 26 -15.24 16.08 -6.04
CA SER A 26 -15.28 16.77 -7.34
C SER A 26 -13.87 16.85 -7.95
N VAL A 27 -13.80 16.96 -9.29
CA VAL A 27 -12.53 17.21 -10.01
C VAL A 27 -11.81 18.45 -9.47
N ASN A 28 -12.57 19.44 -9.01
CA ASN A 28 -12.03 20.66 -8.40
C ASN A 28 -11.30 20.37 -7.08
N THR A 29 -11.76 19.40 -6.28
CA THR A 29 -11.11 19.02 -5.01
C THR A 29 -9.76 18.33 -5.24
N LEU A 30 -9.66 17.51 -6.29
CA LEU A 30 -8.40 16.89 -6.70
C LEU A 30 -7.41 17.90 -7.28
N GLN A 31 -7.89 18.86 -8.06
CA GLN A 31 -7.07 19.96 -8.55
C GLN A 31 -6.55 20.81 -7.39
N GLN A 32 -7.40 21.22 -6.44
CA GLN A 32 -6.98 21.98 -5.26
C GLN A 32 -5.92 21.25 -4.42
N PHE A 33 -6.05 19.93 -4.23
CA PHE A 33 -5.02 19.13 -3.57
C PHE A 33 -3.69 19.10 -4.35
N ALA A 34 -3.74 19.06 -5.68
CA ALA A 34 -2.56 19.07 -6.54
C ALA A 34 -1.84 20.43 -6.55
N VAL A 35 -2.56 21.55 -6.46
CA VAL A 35 -1.97 22.90 -6.45
C VAL A 35 -1.58 23.37 -5.04
N THR A 36 -2.03 22.69 -3.98
CA THR A 36 -1.66 23.04 -2.61
C THR A 36 -0.18 22.74 -2.39
N LYS A 37 0.61 23.80 -2.16
CA LYS A 37 2.05 23.69 -1.89
C LYS A 37 2.27 22.96 -0.57
N LYS A 38 2.58 21.66 -0.64
CA LYS A 38 2.87 20.83 0.53
C LYS A 38 4.20 21.29 1.14
N ARG A 39 4.28 21.34 2.47
CA ARG A 39 5.55 21.60 3.16
C ARG A 39 6.56 20.54 2.71
N CYS A 40 7.55 20.97 1.94
CA CYS A 40 8.75 20.19 1.71
C CYS A 40 9.44 20.05 3.07
N LEU A 41 9.57 18.83 3.58
CA LEU A 41 10.51 18.59 4.67
C LEU A 41 11.89 18.84 4.09
N SER A 42 12.40 20.06 4.28
CA SER A 42 13.72 20.47 3.83
C SER A 42 14.76 19.57 4.48
N PHE A 43 15.41 18.76 3.66
CA PHE A 43 16.61 18.01 4.03
C PHE A 43 17.66 19.01 4.53
N HIS A 44 17.86 19.10 5.84
CA HIS A 44 18.99 19.82 6.41
C HIS A 44 20.21 18.92 6.27
N GLY A 45 20.86 18.99 5.10
CA GLY A 45 22.23 18.52 4.97
C GLY A 45 23.13 19.47 5.73
N GLU A 46 23.62 19.04 6.90
CA GLU A 46 24.72 19.74 7.56
C GLU A 46 25.94 19.71 6.63
N LYS A 47 26.38 20.90 6.20
CA LYS A 47 27.66 21.09 5.52
C LYS A 47 28.77 20.90 6.55
N ILE A 48 29.47 19.77 6.48
CA ILE A 48 30.79 19.62 7.09
C ILE A 48 31.78 20.36 6.18
N THR A 49 32.31 21.48 6.67
CA THR A 49 33.43 22.19 6.05
C THR A 49 34.74 21.49 6.44
N ASN A 50 35.35 20.73 5.52
CA ASN A 50 36.70 20.23 5.72
C ASN A 50 37.71 21.26 5.20
N VAL A 51 38.47 21.80 6.14
CA VAL A 51 39.71 22.55 5.90
C VAL A 51 40.74 21.57 5.33
N VAL A 52 41.33 21.96 4.19
CA VAL A 52 42.39 21.23 3.51
C VAL A 52 43.72 21.56 4.19
N GLU A 53 44.35 20.58 4.82
CA GLU A 53 45.81 20.51 4.94
C GLU A 53 46.25 19.08 4.66
N GLY A 54 47.10 18.93 3.65
CA GLY A 54 47.45 17.65 3.07
C GLY A 54 48.51 16.89 3.85
N THR A 55 48.48 15.57 3.76
CA THR A 55 49.68 14.74 3.56
C THR A 55 49.26 13.41 2.93
N THR A 56 49.94 13.05 1.85
CA THR A 56 49.73 11.87 1.01
C THR A 56 50.05 10.57 1.75
N SER A 57 49.13 9.60 1.77
CA SER A 57 49.48 8.17 1.70
C SER A 57 48.26 7.31 1.38
N HIS A 58 48.41 6.50 0.34
CA HIS A 58 47.50 5.48 -0.17
C HIS A 58 46.84 4.63 0.94
N ILE A 59 45.51 4.52 0.89
CA ILE A 59 44.70 3.28 0.88
C ILE A 59 43.35 3.73 0.27
N GLY A 60 43.23 3.59 -1.04
CA GLY A 60 41.94 3.64 -1.73
C GLY A 60 41.50 2.21 -1.94
N LEU A 61 40.25 1.92 -1.59
CA LEU A 61 39.35 0.91 -2.15
C LEU A 61 38.25 0.66 -1.10
N GLU A 62 37.25 1.56 -1.00
CA GLU A 62 35.91 1.21 -0.50
C GLU A 62 34.84 2.33 -0.63
N GLU A 63 35.16 3.53 -1.12
CA GLU A 63 34.16 4.64 -1.19
C GLU A 63 33.50 4.88 -2.56
N GLU A 64 33.76 4.07 -3.60
CA GLU A 64 33.31 4.33 -4.99
C GLU A 64 32.28 3.32 -5.58
N ALA A 65 31.29 2.84 -4.81
CA ALA A 65 30.26 1.93 -5.33
C ALA A 65 28.80 2.29 -4.97
N VAL A 66 28.50 3.54 -4.62
CA VAL A 66 27.15 3.96 -4.17
C VAL A 66 26.27 4.54 -5.30
N GLU A 67 26.80 4.71 -6.52
CA GLU A 67 26.03 5.21 -7.67
C GLU A 67 25.70 4.05 -8.64
N THR A 68 24.44 3.97 -9.13
CA THR A 68 23.88 3.13 -10.24
C THR A 68 22.83 2.03 -9.93
N GLN A 69 22.31 1.85 -8.71
CA GLN A 69 21.16 0.94 -8.53
C GLN A 69 19.83 1.59 -8.96
N SER A 70 19.09 0.92 -9.85
CA SER A 70 17.74 1.34 -10.27
C SER A 70 16.80 1.50 -9.07
N LEU A 71 15.87 2.47 -9.14
CA LEU A 71 14.98 2.80 -8.02
C LEU A 71 14.26 1.57 -7.43
N TRP A 72 13.74 0.69 -8.28
CA TRP A 72 13.06 -0.53 -7.82
C TRP A 72 13.97 -1.48 -7.02
N LYS A 73 15.27 -1.56 -7.31
CA LYS A 73 16.23 -2.39 -6.54
C LYS A 73 16.48 -1.79 -5.17
N ARG A 74 16.63 -0.46 -5.11
CA ARG A 74 16.75 0.27 -3.84
C ARG A 74 15.50 0.09 -2.98
N PHE A 75 14.31 0.17 -3.59
CA PHE A 75 13.05 -0.04 -2.91
C PHE A 75 12.91 -1.49 -2.41
N TYR A 76 13.21 -2.47 -3.25
CA TYR A 76 13.20 -3.88 -2.85
C TYR A 76 14.17 -4.17 -1.69
N LYS A 77 15.34 -3.52 -1.67
CA LYS A 77 16.27 -3.62 -0.53
C LYS A 77 15.64 -3.13 0.77
N LEU A 78 14.92 -2.00 0.75
CA LEU A 78 14.18 -1.51 1.92
C LEU A 78 13.10 -2.49 2.37
N GLU A 79 12.40 -3.13 1.43
CA GLU A 79 11.43 -4.18 1.76
C GLU A 79 12.10 -5.43 2.36
N CYS A 80 13.30 -5.81 1.90
CA CYS A 80 14.08 -6.87 2.51
C CYS A 80 14.51 -6.52 3.94
N GLU A 81 14.96 -5.28 4.18
CA GLU A 81 15.30 -4.78 5.53
C GLU A 81 14.07 -4.76 6.45
N LEU A 82 12.93 -4.29 5.94
CA LEU A 82 11.65 -4.34 6.64
C LEU A 82 11.27 -5.79 6.98
N ASN A 83 11.36 -6.72 6.03
CA ASN A 83 11.08 -8.14 6.28
C ASN A 83 12.01 -8.74 7.34
N ALA A 84 13.29 -8.35 7.35
CA ALA A 84 14.23 -8.78 8.38
C ALA A 84 13.82 -8.28 9.78
N ALA A 85 13.35 -7.03 9.90
CA ALA A 85 12.81 -6.51 11.14
C ALA A 85 11.50 -7.21 11.53
N LEU A 86 10.59 -7.41 10.57
CA LEU A 86 9.28 -8.02 10.80
C LEU A 86 9.35 -9.47 11.27
N ARG A 87 10.39 -10.22 10.88
CA ARG A 87 10.62 -11.59 11.40
C ARG A 87 10.84 -11.65 12.91
N ASN A 88 11.21 -10.53 13.55
CA ASN A 88 11.52 -10.46 14.97
C ASN A 88 10.40 -9.81 15.82
N ILE A 89 9.25 -9.50 15.23
CA ILE A 89 8.15 -8.90 16.00
C ILE A 89 7.55 -9.92 16.97
N VAL A 90 7.12 -9.44 18.14
CA VAL A 90 6.32 -10.25 19.06
C VAL A 90 4.90 -10.33 18.51
N VAL A 91 4.50 -11.52 18.06
CA VAL A 91 3.16 -11.78 17.54
C VAL A 91 2.21 -12.08 18.71
N PRO A 92 1.09 -11.35 18.85
CA PRO A 92 0.12 -11.61 19.91
C PRO A 92 -0.45 -13.03 19.86
N ASN A 93 -0.71 -13.65 21.02
CA ASN A 93 -1.17 -15.05 21.13
C ASN A 93 -2.48 -15.37 20.38
N ASN A 94 -3.30 -14.35 20.09
CA ASN A 94 -4.54 -14.51 19.32
C ASN A 94 -4.31 -14.57 17.80
N ILE A 95 -3.09 -14.31 17.33
CA ILE A 95 -2.67 -14.46 15.95
C ILE A 95 -1.96 -15.81 15.82
N THR A 96 -2.50 -16.69 14.99
CA THR A 96 -1.98 -18.05 14.81
C THR A 96 -1.19 -18.21 13.53
N HIS A 97 -1.46 -17.37 12.53
CA HIS A 97 -0.76 -17.40 11.23
C HIS A 97 -0.43 -15.96 10.81
N VAL A 98 0.79 -15.78 10.31
CA VAL A 98 1.27 -14.52 9.74
C VAL A 98 1.78 -14.81 8.33
N TYR A 99 1.22 -14.15 7.34
CA TYR A 99 1.63 -14.27 5.95
C TYR A 99 2.38 -13.02 5.53
N ASN A 100 3.50 -13.21 4.81
CA ASN A 100 4.26 -12.14 4.21
C ASN A 100 4.39 -12.33 2.68
N PRO A 101 3.48 -11.77 1.87
CA PRO A 101 3.54 -11.88 0.41
C PRO A 101 4.81 -11.30 -0.21
N LEU A 102 5.53 -10.40 0.46
CA LEU A 102 6.82 -9.92 -0.05
C LEU A 102 7.90 -11.02 -0.04
N GLU A 103 7.72 -12.09 0.74
CA GLU A 103 8.62 -13.25 0.77
C GLU A 103 8.14 -14.35 -0.19
N TYR A 104 6.94 -14.90 0.04
CA TYR A 104 6.48 -16.06 -0.74
C TYR A 104 6.03 -15.72 -2.17
N ALA A 105 5.64 -14.46 -2.45
CA ALA A 105 5.30 -13.98 -3.79
C ALA A 105 6.37 -13.02 -4.35
N SER A 106 7.59 -13.07 -3.81
CA SER A 106 8.71 -12.17 -4.15
C SER A 106 9.00 -12.07 -5.65
N ASN A 107 8.92 -13.16 -6.41
CA ASN A 107 9.14 -13.14 -7.86
C ASN A 107 8.15 -12.24 -8.58
N LEU A 108 6.85 -12.42 -8.30
CA LEU A 108 5.78 -11.63 -8.91
C LEU A 108 5.81 -10.18 -8.39
N HIS A 109 6.11 -9.98 -7.11
CA HIS A 109 6.31 -8.65 -6.54
C HIS A 109 7.48 -7.90 -7.20
N CYS A 110 8.62 -8.54 -7.41
CA CYS A 110 9.76 -7.96 -8.13
C CYS A 110 9.41 -7.60 -9.58
N ALA A 111 8.57 -8.40 -10.26
CA ALA A 111 8.08 -8.07 -11.59
C ALA A 111 7.22 -6.78 -11.58
N TYR A 112 6.37 -6.62 -10.56
CA TYR A 112 5.63 -5.38 -10.32
C TYR A 112 6.56 -4.19 -10.08
N LEU A 113 7.50 -4.30 -9.15
CA LEU A 113 8.45 -3.21 -8.85
C LEU A 113 9.26 -2.81 -10.08
N ARG A 114 9.79 -3.78 -10.82
CA ARG A 114 10.59 -3.52 -12.04
C ARG A 114 9.78 -2.77 -13.09
N LYS A 115 8.50 -3.13 -13.27
CA LYS A 115 7.62 -2.54 -14.29
C LYS A 115 7.08 -1.17 -13.87
N PHE A 116 6.68 -1.02 -12.60
CA PHE A 116 5.94 0.15 -12.13
C PHE A 116 6.79 1.15 -11.33
N LEU A 117 8.00 0.79 -10.90
CA LEU A 117 8.92 1.65 -10.13
C LEU A 117 10.26 1.89 -10.86
N ASN A 118 10.19 2.06 -12.18
CA ASN A 118 11.34 2.33 -13.06
C ASN A 118 11.88 3.78 -13.02
N GLY A 119 11.42 4.60 -12.08
CA GLY A 119 11.84 5.99 -11.92
C GLY A 119 11.04 6.70 -10.81
N PRO A 120 11.45 7.92 -10.40
CA PRO A 120 10.81 8.68 -9.33
C PRO A 120 9.32 8.90 -9.57
N LYS A 121 8.54 8.94 -8.48
CA LYS A 121 7.08 9.08 -8.52
C LYS A 121 6.67 10.37 -7.83
N SER A 122 5.75 11.10 -8.46
CA SER A 122 5.17 12.32 -7.91
C SER A 122 4.12 12.01 -6.84
N VAL A 123 3.44 10.86 -6.96
CA VAL A 123 2.38 10.43 -6.05
C VAL A 123 2.58 8.96 -5.68
N VAL A 124 2.44 8.64 -4.39
CA VAL A 124 2.38 7.27 -3.89
C VAL A 124 1.03 7.08 -3.19
N PHE A 125 0.26 6.10 -3.64
CA PHE A 125 -0.96 5.65 -2.98
C PHE A 125 -0.59 4.55 -1.99
N VAL A 126 -1.01 4.72 -0.73
CA VAL A 126 -0.64 3.80 0.36
C VAL A 126 -1.90 3.15 0.92
N GLY A 127 -2.02 1.84 0.73
CA GLY A 127 -3.01 1.00 1.41
C GLY A 127 -2.55 0.61 2.80
N MET A 128 -3.45 0.02 3.59
CA MET A 128 -3.14 -0.42 4.95
C MET A 128 -2.26 -1.66 4.97
N ASN A 129 -2.79 -2.79 4.49
CA ASN A 129 -2.10 -4.07 4.42
C ASN A 129 -2.74 -4.97 3.33
N PRO A 130 -2.10 -6.10 2.96
CA PRO A 130 -2.64 -6.99 1.94
C PRO A 130 -4.03 -7.56 2.29
N GLY A 131 -4.90 -7.61 1.29
CA GLY A 131 -6.11 -8.45 1.35
C GLY A 131 -5.81 -9.91 0.97
N PRO A 132 -6.57 -10.89 1.52
CA PRO A 132 -6.29 -12.32 1.36
C PRO A 132 -6.37 -12.82 -0.08
N ASN A 133 -7.29 -12.26 -0.87
CA ASN A 133 -7.53 -12.67 -2.27
C ASN A 133 -6.82 -11.76 -3.29
N GLY A 134 -6.17 -10.68 -2.83
CA GLY A 134 -5.47 -9.72 -3.67
C GLY A 134 -3.97 -9.89 -3.53
N MET A 135 -3.32 -8.93 -2.86
CA MET A 135 -1.88 -8.97 -2.59
C MET A 135 -1.45 -10.25 -1.84
N GLY A 136 -2.31 -10.85 -1.02
CA GLY A 136 -2.03 -12.15 -0.40
C GLY A 136 -1.85 -13.30 -1.38
N GLN A 137 -2.39 -13.20 -2.59
CA GLN A 137 -2.19 -14.17 -3.67
C GLN A 137 -1.08 -13.72 -4.62
N THR A 138 -1.00 -12.43 -4.92
CA THR A 138 -0.20 -11.94 -6.05
C THR A 138 1.10 -11.23 -5.67
N GLY A 139 1.27 -10.84 -4.41
CA GLY A 139 2.35 -9.93 -4.01
C GLY A 139 2.18 -8.50 -4.53
N VAL A 140 1.16 -8.17 -5.32
CA VAL A 140 0.95 -6.80 -5.84
C VAL A 140 -0.03 -6.05 -4.92
N PRO A 141 0.26 -4.82 -4.47
CA PRO A 141 -0.68 -4.00 -3.70
C PRO A 141 -2.03 -3.86 -4.42
N PHE A 142 -3.13 -4.10 -3.71
CA PHE A 142 -4.47 -4.17 -4.33
C PHE A 142 -4.53 -5.14 -5.53
N GLY A 143 -3.71 -6.18 -5.52
CA GLY A 143 -3.42 -7.02 -6.69
C GLY A 143 -4.50 -8.05 -6.96
N ASN A 144 -5.63 -7.59 -7.49
CA ASN A 144 -6.67 -8.46 -8.02
C ASN A 144 -6.13 -9.37 -9.15
N ILE A 145 -6.50 -10.65 -9.17
CA ILE A 145 -5.88 -11.67 -10.03
C ILE A 145 -5.96 -11.29 -11.51
N THR A 146 -7.17 -11.03 -12.02
CA THR A 146 -7.38 -10.67 -13.43
C THR A 146 -6.64 -9.39 -13.80
N THR A 147 -6.58 -8.41 -12.90
CA THR A 147 -5.82 -7.18 -13.12
C THR A 147 -4.32 -7.46 -13.23
N VAL A 148 -3.74 -8.20 -12.28
CA VAL A 148 -2.30 -8.49 -12.27
C VAL A 148 -1.90 -9.31 -13.50
N ARG A 149 -2.67 -10.35 -13.82
CA ARG A 149 -2.37 -11.25 -14.94
C ARG A 149 -2.64 -10.61 -16.30
N ASN A 150 -3.83 -10.04 -16.51
CA ASN A 150 -4.28 -9.64 -17.85
C ASN A 150 -3.97 -8.17 -18.15
N GLU A 151 -4.16 -7.28 -17.17
CA GLU A 151 -4.02 -5.83 -17.39
C GLU A 151 -2.58 -5.35 -17.18
N MET A 152 -1.95 -5.82 -16.09
CA MET A 152 -0.54 -5.52 -15.83
C MET A 152 0.40 -6.45 -16.59
N ALA A 153 -0.10 -7.55 -17.16
CA ALA A 153 0.69 -8.57 -17.85
C ALA A 153 1.91 -9.02 -17.01
N LEU A 154 1.68 -9.28 -15.72
CA LEU A 154 2.70 -9.77 -14.80
C LEU A 154 2.58 -11.29 -14.64
N SER A 155 3.73 -11.94 -14.55
CA SER A 155 3.87 -13.35 -14.27
C SER A 155 5.04 -13.58 -13.30
N GLY A 156 4.99 -14.69 -12.57
CA GLY A 156 5.97 -15.03 -11.55
C GLY A 156 5.50 -16.19 -10.70
N SER A 157 6.43 -16.90 -10.09
CA SER A 157 6.10 -17.97 -9.15
C SER A 157 5.61 -17.40 -7.81
N VAL A 158 4.66 -18.09 -7.21
CA VAL A 158 4.14 -17.80 -5.87
C VAL A 158 4.26 -19.09 -5.06
N GLN A 159 4.98 -19.02 -3.95
CA GLN A 159 5.17 -20.13 -3.01
C GLN A 159 4.11 -20.10 -1.92
N GLN A 160 4.05 -21.16 -1.11
CA GLN A 160 3.23 -21.15 0.10
C GLN A 160 3.91 -20.35 1.23
N PRO A 161 3.11 -19.71 2.11
CA PRO A 161 3.59 -19.26 3.42
C PRO A 161 4.16 -20.42 4.26
N VAL A 162 5.04 -20.11 5.21
CA VAL A 162 5.68 -21.10 6.10
C VAL A 162 4.64 -21.90 6.91
N SER A 163 3.58 -21.24 7.36
CA SER A 163 2.47 -21.87 8.06
C SER A 163 1.18 -21.45 7.37
N VAL A 164 0.48 -22.41 6.78
CA VAL A 164 -0.74 -22.17 5.99
C VAL A 164 -1.97 -22.50 6.83
N HIS A 165 -2.86 -21.53 6.99
CA HIS A 165 -4.17 -21.78 7.58
C HIS A 165 -5.06 -22.47 6.54
N GLU A 166 -5.74 -23.56 6.92
CA GLU A 166 -6.57 -24.40 6.03
C GLU A 166 -7.58 -23.60 5.18
N LYS A 167 -8.24 -22.60 5.78
CA LYS A 167 -9.21 -21.70 5.09
C LYS A 167 -8.58 -20.56 4.29
N ARG A 168 -7.25 -20.46 4.24
CA ARG A 168 -6.50 -19.37 3.59
C ARG A 168 -5.33 -19.93 2.74
N PRO A 169 -5.59 -20.85 1.82
CA PRO A 169 -4.57 -21.31 0.88
C PRO A 169 -4.12 -20.17 -0.04
N VAL A 170 -2.87 -20.25 -0.51
CA VAL A 170 -2.33 -19.35 -1.52
C VAL A 170 -2.21 -20.10 -2.84
N PHE A 171 -2.97 -19.70 -3.85
CA PHE A 171 -2.97 -20.29 -5.19
C PHE A 171 -2.22 -19.44 -6.23
N GLY A 172 -1.73 -18.26 -5.83
CA GLY A 172 -1.06 -17.36 -6.76
C GLY A 172 -2.01 -16.84 -7.84
N LEU A 173 -1.52 -16.79 -9.07
CA LEU A 173 -2.31 -16.37 -10.24
C LEU A 173 -3.36 -17.39 -10.70
N GLU A 174 -3.35 -18.60 -10.13
CA GLU A 174 -4.39 -19.62 -10.34
C GLU A 174 -5.59 -19.46 -9.39
N CYS A 175 -5.53 -18.49 -8.46
CA CYS A 175 -6.69 -18.15 -7.63
C CYS A 175 -7.83 -17.64 -8.52
N THR A 176 -9.03 -18.20 -8.36
CA THR A 176 -10.21 -17.80 -9.13
C THR A 176 -11.07 -16.75 -8.40
N VAL A 177 -10.71 -16.39 -7.18
CA VAL A 177 -11.45 -15.43 -6.36
C VAL A 177 -10.92 -14.03 -6.63
N GLU A 178 -11.78 -13.18 -7.17
CA GLU A 178 -11.46 -11.78 -7.42
C GLU A 178 -11.47 -10.97 -6.11
N GLU A 179 -10.59 -9.98 -6.02
CA GLU A 179 -10.50 -9.04 -4.90
C GLU A 179 -11.18 -7.72 -5.29
N PRO A 180 -12.38 -7.40 -4.77
CA PRO A 180 -13.18 -6.30 -5.28
C PRO A 180 -12.53 -4.92 -5.13
N SER A 181 -11.75 -4.69 -4.07
CA SER A 181 -11.13 -3.38 -3.81
C SER A 181 -10.06 -3.09 -4.85
N GLY A 182 -9.23 -4.06 -5.17
CA GLY A 182 -8.20 -3.99 -6.20
C GLY A 182 -8.77 -3.92 -7.60
N ALA A 183 -9.81 -4.70 -7.88
CA ALA A 183 -10.53 -4.59 -9.16
C ALA A 183 -11.05 -3.16 -9.38
N ARG A 184 -11.68 -2.55 -8.36
CA ARG A 184 -12.16 -1.16 -8.43
C ARG A 184 -11.01 -0.16 -8.59
N LEU A 185 -9.98 -0.26 -7.75
CA LEU A 185 -8.90 0.73 -7.68
C LEU A 185 -8.09 0.76 -8.99
N TRP A 186 -7.64 -0.40 -9.47
CA TRP A 186 -6.83 -0.46 -10.68
C TRP A 186 -7.62 -0.13 -11.94
N SER A 187 -8.91 -0.49 -11.99
CA SER A 187 -9.79 -0.06 -13.09
C SER A 187 -9.95 1.46 -13.13
N LEU A 188 -10.09 2.10 -11.95
CA LEU A 188 -10.12 3.55 -11.86
C LEU A 188 -8.80 4.19 -12.35
N PHE A 189 -7.66 3.70 -11.88
CA PHE A 189 -6.36 4.22 -12.31
C PHE A 189 -6.12 4.06 -13.81
N LYS A 190 -6.46 2.89 -14.37
CA LYS A 190 -6.40 2.66 -15.81
C LYS A 190 -7.29 3.65 -16.56
N LYS A 191 -8.54 3.86 -16.11
CA LYS A 191 -9.47 4.82 -16.73
C LYS A 191 -8.94 6.25 -16.68
N LEU A 192 -8.44 6.70 -15.54
CA LEU A 192 -7.91 8.06 -15.36
C LEU A 192 -6.61 8.29 -16.16
N ALA A 193 -5.84 7.23 -16.42
CA ALA A 193 -4.62 7.27 -17.22
C ALA A 193 -4.86 6.95 -18.71
N GLY A 194 -6.03 7.30 -19.24
CA GLY A 194 -6.33 7.16 -20.67
C GLY A 194 -6.36 5.70 -21.17
N GLY A 195 -6.65 4.75 -20.28
CA GLY A 195 -6.68 3.32 -20.61
C GLY A 195 -5.35 2.59 -20.44
N SER A 196 -4.29 3.25 -19.97
CA SER A 196 -2.97 2.61 -19.80
C SER A 196 -2.43 2.72 -18.37
N LEU A 197 -2.14 1.57 -17.76
CA LEU A 197 -1.42 1.53 -16.49
C LEU A 197 0.05 1.94 -16.62
N SER A 198 0.65 1.93 -17.82
CA SER A 198 2.00 2.48 -18.01
C SER A 198 2.03 3.99 -17.84
N ILE A 199 1.00 4.69 -18.35
CA ILE A 199 0.85 6.15 -18.19
C ILE A 199 0.65 6.49 -16.71
N PHE A 200 -0.17 5.72 -15.99
CA PHE A 200 -0.28 5.86 -14.53
C PHE A 200 1.09 5.73 -13.86
N ALA A 201 1.87 4.71 -14.24
CA ALA A 201 3.16 4.41 -13.63
C ALA A 201 4.21 5.52 -13.84
N GLU A 202 4.06 6.40 -14.84
CA GLU A 202 5.01 7.49 -15.08
C GLU A 202 5.10 8.47 -13.88
N LYS A 203 3.99 8.67 -13.17
CA LYS A 203 3.90 9.63 -12.05
C LYS A 203 3.45 9.01 -10.74
N CYS A 204 2.80 7.85 -10.79
CA CYS A 204 2.14 7.26 -9.64
C CYS A 204 2.69 5.87 -9.31
N PHE A 205 2.60 5.49 -8.05
CA PHE A 205 2.91 4.15 -7.57
C PHE A 205 1.97 3.76 -6.43
N VAL A 206 1.79 2.46 -6.21
CA VAL A 206 0.89 1.93 -5.18
C VAL A 206 1.70 1.03 -4.26
N HIS A 207 1.54 1.20 -2.95
CA HIS A 207 2.22 0.40 -1.94
C HIS A 207 1.30 0.15 -0.74
N ASN A 208 1.66 -0.77 0.14
CA ASN A 208 0.97 -0.98 1.42
C ASN A 208 1.88 -0.53 2.56
N PHE A 209 1.31 0.08 3.58
CA PHE A 209 2.06 0.49 4.77
C PHE A 209 2.64 -0.71 5.53
N CYS A 210 1.82 -1.74 5.76
CA CYS A 210 2.22 -2.99 6.38
C CYS A 210 2.16 -4.13 5.35
N PRO A 211 3.21 -4.95 5.18
CA PRO A 211 3.18 -6.04 4.21
C PRO A 211 2.54 -7.32 4.75
N LEU A 212 2.15 -7.38 6.03
CA LEU A 212 1.69 -8.61 6.66
C LEU A 212 0.17 -8.82 6.59
N ILE A 213 -0.23 -10.08 6.54
CA ILE A 213 -1.60 -10.52 6.82
C ILE A 213 -1.57 -11.38 8.08
N CYS A 214 -2.44 -11.08 9.04
CA CYS A 214 -2.55 -11.83 10.28
C CYS A 214 -3.89 -12.57 10.32
N TYR A 215 -3.88 -13.83 10.74
CA TYR A 215 -5.09 -14.62 10.95
C TYR A 215 -5.18 -15.16 12.38
N ASP A 216 -6.40 -15.21 12.89
CA ASP A 216 -6.72 -15.96 14.11
C ASP A 216 -6.92 -17.46 13.83
N LYS A 217 -7.15 -18.25 14.89
CA LYS A 217 -7.39 -19.70 14.81
C LYS A 217 -8.58 -20.08 13.91
N ALA A 218 -9.55 -19.19 13.70
CA ALA A 218 -10.70 -19.45 12.85
C ALA A 218 -10.45 -19.09 11.38
N GLY A 219 -9.30 -18.48 11.07
CA GLY A 219 -8.93 -17.97 9.75
C GLY A 219 -9.48 -16.58 9.47
N ARG A 220 -9.98 -15.86 10.48
CA ARG A 220 -10.44 -14.49 10.29
C ARG A 220 -9.23 -13.57 10.10
N ASN A 221 -9.31 -12.69 9.11
CA ASN A 221 -8.30 -11.68 8.88
C ASN A 221 -8.33 -10.65 10.02
N ILE A 222 -7.17 -10.38 10.62
CA ILE A 222 -6.97 -9.39 11.66
C ILE A 222 -6.13 -8.26 11.07
N THR A 223 -6.73 -7.07 10.96
CA THR A 223 -6.04 -5.89 10.43
C THR A 223 -5.06 -5.32 11.46
N PRO A 224 -4.04 -4.56 11.04
CA PRO A 224 -3.11 -3.92 11.97
C PRO A 224 -3.80 -3.10 13.07
N ASN A 225 -4.92 -2.43 12.76
CA ASN A 225 -5.68 -1.63 13.73
C ASN A 225 -6.40 -2.49 14.81
N GLU A 226 -6.63 -3.77 14.54
CA GLU A 226 -7.23 -4.71 15.49
C GLU A 226 -6.19 -5.38 16.41
N LEU A 227 -4.89 -5.18 16.14
CA LEU A 227 -3.82 -5.66 17.00
C LEU A 227 -3.78 -4.80 18.26
N LYS A 228 -4.40 -5.30 19.32
CA LYS A 228 -4.33 -4.68 20.64
C LYS A 228 -2.96 -4.93 21.23
N VAL A 229 -2.24 -3.86 21.56
CA VAL A 229 -1.08 -3.93 22.46
C VAL A 229 -1.63 -4.36 23.82
N ARG A 230 -1.14 -5.48 24.34
CA ARG A 230 -1.30 -5.83 25.74
C ARG A 230 -0.01 -5.50 26.47
#